data_AF-A0A4R1ANF7-F1
#
_entry.id   AF-A0A4R1ANF7-F1
#
_cell.length_a   1.000
_cell.length_b   1.000
_cell.length_c   1.000
_cell.angle_alpha   90.00
_cell.angle_beta   90.00
_cell.angle_gamma   90.00
#
_symmetry.space_group_name_H-M   'P 1'
#
loop_
_entity.id
_entity.type
_entity.pdbx_description
1 polymer ?
#
loop_
_entity_poly.entity_id
_entity_poly.type
_entity_poly.pdbx_seq_one_letter_code
_entity_poly.pdbx_strand_id
1 'polypeptide(L)' 'MHDAVPAPSDEVETYPRHGLWHNRLIASDGGFLGTHTTRDEAVAAGRDEARWRRVPHVVREVDGSTQRRILDDA' A
#
# COMPACT_ATOMS: atom_id res chain seq x y z
N MET A 1 -14.38 26.04 11.36
CA MET A 1 -14.39 24.57 11.42
C MET A 1 -14.37 24.09 9.99
N HIS A 2 -13.21 23.68 9.48
CA HIS A 2 -13.16 22.98 8.20
C HIS A 2 -13.45 21.52 8.54
N ASP A 3 -14.61 21.01 8.14
CA ASP A 3 -14.79 19.57 7.98
C ASP A 3 -13.84 19.15 6.87
N ALA A 4 -12.62 18.80 7.24
CA ALA A 4 -11.71 18.12 6.35
C ALA A 4 -12.37 16.78 6.03
N VAL A 5 -12.97 16.67 4.84
CA VAL A 5 -13.08 15.37 4.20
C VAL A 5 -11.68 14.77 4.33
N PRO A 6 -11.48 13.66 5.06
CA PRO A 6 -10.15 13.07 5.16
C PRO A 6 -9.68 12.89 3.73
N ALA A 7 -8.56 13.54 3.37
CA ALA A 7 -7.88 13.29 2.10
C ALA A 7 -7.86 11.77 1.91
N PRO A 8 -8.12 11.25 0.69
CA PRO A 8 -8.14 9.81 0.45
C PRO A 8 -6.87 9.26 1.10
N SER A 9 -7.06 8.46 2.15
CA SER A 9 -5.98 8.15 3.09
C SER A 9 -4.79 7.68 2.29
N ASP A 10 -3.67 8.41 2.37
CA ASP A 10 -2.43 7.97 1.73
C ASP A 10 -2.21 6.54 2.20
N GLU A 11 -2.14 5.58 1.27
CA GLU A 11 -1.95 4.17 1.60
C GLU A 11 -0.94 3.58 0.63
N VAL A 12 -0.12 2.66 1.13
CA VAL A 12 0.73 1.84 0.27
C VAL A 12 -0.09 0.64 -0.14
N GLU A 13 -0.26 0.45 -1.45
CA GLU A 13 -0.94 -0.71 -2.02
C GLU A 13 0.09 -1.64 -2.67
N THR A 14 0.10 -2.89 -2.25
CA THR A 14 0.78 -4.01 -2.91
C THR A 14 -0.23 -4.80 -3.72
N TYR A 15 -0.03 -4.94 -5.03
CA TYR A 15 -0.95 -5.63 -5.93
C TYR A 15 -0.22 -6.45 -7.00
N PRO A 16 -0.75 -7.61 -7.40
CA PRO A 16 -0.21 -8.40 -8.49
C PRO A 16 -0.66 -7.81 -9.84
N ARG A 17 0.26 -7.73 -10.80
CA ARG A 17 -0.01 -7.34 -12.19
C ARG A 17 0.99 -8.03 -13.12
N HIS A 18 0.46 -8.72 -14.14
CA HIS A 18 1.25 -9.48 -15.13
C HIS A 18 2.18 -10.53 -14.52
N GLY A 19 1.74 -11.21 -13.46
CA GLY A 19 2.54 -12.23 -12.77
C GLY A 19 3.66 -11.69 -11.89
N LEU A 20 3.76 -10.36 -11.74
CA LEU A 20 4.68 -9.68 -10.85
C LEU A 20 3.91 -8.93 -9.77
N TRP A 21 4.58 -8.61 -8.67
CA TRP A 21 4.02 -7.84 -7.56
C TRP A 21 4.48 -6.40 -7.64
N HIS A 22 3.55 -5.45 -7.52
CA HIS A 22 3.80 -4.03 -7.66
C HIS A 22 3.41 -3.32 -6.39
N ASN A 23 4.21 -2.35 -5.98
CA ASN A 23 3.90 -1.45 -4.88
C ASN A 23 3.62 -0.06 -5.45
N ARG A 24 2.54 0.58 -5.01
CA ARG A 24 2.25 1.97 -5.32
C ARG A 24 1.72 2.71 -4.10
N LEU A 25 1.99 4.00 -4.05
CA LEU A 25 1.38 4.90 -3.10
C LEU A 25 0.07 5.43 -3.71
N ILE A 26 -1.04 5.20 -3.02
CA ILE A 26 -2.34 5.80 -3.32
C ILE A 26 -2.43 7.12 -2.56
N ALA A 27 -1.89 8.18 -3.16
CA ALA A 27 -1.90 9.54 -2.64
C ALA A 27 -2.31 10.52 -3.77
N SER A 28 -2.56 11.79 -3.45
CA SER A 28 -2.80 12.83 -4.47
C SER A 28 -1.67 12.94 -5.49
N ASP A 29 -0.43 12.69 -5.05
CA ASP A 29 0.79 12.62 -5.89
C ASP A 29 1.25 11.16 -6.13
N GLY A 30 0.29 10.23 -6.22
CA GLY A 30 0.52 8.78 -6.23
C GLY A 30 1.73 8.33 -7.05
N GLY A 31 2.56 7.47 -6.45
CA GLY A 31 3.88 7.11 -6.96
C GLY A 31 4.08 5.60 -7.05
N PHE A 32 4.74 5.15 -8.11
CA PHE A 32 5.20 3.77 -8.23
C PHE A 32 6.40 3.55 -7.31
N LEU A 33 6.30 2.57 -6.42
CA LEU A 33 7.30 2.29 -5.37
C LEU A 33 8.21 1.11 -5.73
N GLY A 34 7.79 0.23 -6.64
CA GLY A 34 8.61 -0.87 -7.10
C GLY A 34 7.84 -2.04 -7.70
N THR A 35 8.58 -2.92 -8.36
CA THR A 35 8.09 -4.23 -8.82
C THR A 35 9.00 -5.32 -8.25
N HIS A 36 8.37 -6.42 -7.84
CA HIS A 36 8.99 -7.59 -7.22
C HIS A 36 8.48 -8.86 -7.91
N THR A 37 9.28 -9.92 -7.87
CA THR A 37 8.90 -11.21 -8.46
C THR A 37 8.05 -12.05 -7.51
N THR A 38 8.18 -11.83 -6.20
CA THR A 38 7.46 -12.59 -5.17
C THR A 38 6.58 -11.69 -4.30
N ARG A 39 5.52 -12.31 -3.76
CA ARG A 39 4.59 -11.65 -2.84
C ARG A 39 5.30 -11.17 -1.58
N ASP A 40 6.11 -12.03 -0.98
CA ASP A 40 6.76 -11.73 0.30
C ASP A 40 7.73 -10.55 0.20
N GLU A 41 8.47 -10.44 -0.90
CA GLU A 41 9.33 -9.28 -1.16
C GLU A 41 8.51 -7.99 -1.31
N ALA A 42 7.43 -8.02 -2.08
CA ALA A 42 6.58 -6.86 -2.28
C ALA A 42 5.88 -6.43 -0.99
N VAL A 43 5.39 -7.38 -0.20
CA VAL A 43 4.74 -7.12 1.08
C VAL A 43 5.75 -6.58 2.10
N ALA A 44 6.97 -7.12 2.16
CA ALA A 44 8.02 -6.60 3.03
C ALA A 44 8.39 -5.16 2.65
N ALA A 45 8.67 -4.90 1.38
CA ALA A 45 9.01 -3.56 0.88
C ALA A 45 7.85 -2.57 1.06
N GLY A 46 6.61 -2.98 0.77
CA GLY A 46 5.41 -2.16 0.93
C GLY A 46 5.12 -1.83 2.40
N ARG A 47 5.35 -2.80 3.30
CA ARG A 47 5.23 -2.60 4.75
C ARG A 47 6.28 -1.63 5.28
N ASP A 48 7.52 -1.75 4.82
CA ASP A 48 8.58 -0.83 5.22
C ASP A 48 8.22 0.58 4.78
N GLU A 49 7.84 0.78 3.52
CA GLU A 49 7.40 2.07 2.99
C GLU A 49 6.20 2.65 3.76
N ALA A 50 5.21 1.80 4.06
CA ALA A 50 4.04 2.17 4.85
C ALA A 50 4.44 2.63 6.26
N ARG A 51 5.41 1.96 6.89
CA ARG A 51 5.95 2.32 8.20
C ARG A 51 6.72 3.64 8.15
N TRP A 52 7.57 3.85 7.15
CA TRP A 52 8.32 5.09 6.96
C TRP A 52 7.39 6.30 6.80
N ARG A 53 6.28 6.11 6.07
CA ARG A 53 5.28 7.15 5.80
C ARG A 53 4.19 7.25 6.87
N ARG A 54 4.10 6.30 7.80
CA ARG A 54 3.03 6.15 8.80
C ARG A 54 1.64 6.08 8.17
N VAL A 55 1.53 5.29 7.11
CA VAL A 55 0.31 5.09 6.35
C VAL A 55 -0.13 3.63 6.39
N PRO A 56 -1.41 3.32 6.16
CA PRO A 56 -1.87 1.94 6.05
C PRO A 56 -1.18 1.20 4.90
N HIS A 57 -0.97 -0.11 5.09
CA HIS A 57 -0.53 -1.01 4.03
C HIS A 57 -1.68 -1.92 3.61
N VAL A 58 -2.00 -1.89 2.32
CA VAL A 58 -3.05 -2.71 1.71
C VAL A 58 -2.42 -3.69 0.75
N VAL A 59 -2.71 -4.97 0.91
CA VAL A 59 -2.28 -6.01 -0.02
C VAL A 59 -3.52 -6.51 -0.77
N ARG A 60 -3.57 -6.31 -2.08
CA ARG A 60 -4.58 -6.88 -2.97
C ARG A 60 -4.05 -8.18 -3.55
N GLU A 61 -4.82 -9.23 -3.43
CA GLU A 61 -4.53 -10.55 -3.96
C GLU A 61 -5.12 -10.71 -5.38
N VAL A 62 -4.69 -11.75 -6.11
CA VAL A 62 -5.13 -12.03 -7.49
C VAL A 62 -6.61 -12.43 -7.55
N ASP A 63 -7.10 -13.08 -6.50
CA ASP A 63 -8.50 -13.52 -6.34
C ASP A 63 -9.46 -12.33 -6.07
N GLY A 64 -8.93 -11.11 -5.95
CA GLY A 64 -9.68 -9.91 -5.61
C GLY A 64 -9.84 -9.69 -4.10
N SER A 65 -9.32 -10.59 -3.25
CA SER A 65 -9.28 -10.42 -1.81
C SER A 65 -8.35 -9.25 -1.46
N THR A 66 -8.79 -8.40 -0.53
CA THR A 66 -7.99 -7.26 -0.06
C THR A 66 -7.69 -7.44 1.42
N GLN A 67 -6.42 -7.59 1.76
CA GLN A 67 -5.95 -7.64 3.14
C GLN A 67 -5.40 -6.26 3.53
N ARG A 68 -6.13 -5.53 4.36
CA ARG A 68 -5.68 -4.26 4.92
C ARG A 68 -5.01 -4.49 6.27
N ARG A 69 -3.79 -3.95 6.45
CA ARG A 69 -3.09 -3.89 7.73
C ARG A 69 -3.05 -2.42 8.18
N ILE A 70 -3.75 -2.12 9.26
CA ILE A 70 -3.63 -0.82 9.94
C ILE A 70 -2.38 -0.90 10.81
N LEU A 71 -1.47 0.06 10.66
CA LEU A 71 -0.40 0.24 11.62
C LEU A 71 -1.05 0.84 12.87
N ASP A 72 -1.26 0.04 13.90
CA ASP A 72 -1.63 0.56 15.21
C ASP A 72 -0.42 1.32 15.78
N ASP A 73 -0.59 2.62 16.05
CA ASP A 73 0.39 3.46 16.75
C ASP A 73 0.75 2.80 18.10
N ALA A 74 2.00 2.36 18.22
CA ALA A 74 2.60 1.82 19.44
C ALA A 74 3.72 2.72 19.94
#